data_AF-A0A4R2TEP4-F1
#
_entry.id   AF-A0A4R2TEP4-F1
#
_cell.length_a   1.000
_cell.length_b   1.000
_cell.length_c   1.000
_cell.angle_alpha   90.00
_cell.angle_beta   90.00
_cell.angle_gamma   90.00
#
_symmetry.space_group_name_H-M   'P 1'
#
loop_
_entity.id
_entity.type
_entity.pdbx_description
1 polymer ?
#
loop_
_entity_poly.entity_id
_entity_poly.type
_entity_poly.pdbx_seq_one_letter_code
_entity_poly.pdbx_strand_id
1 'polypeptide(L)'
;MKLVKSKDYISNQIGMTLVEILVSFAILSIIIIPFFTILTKSAFVINKSANTIDATYVAQRVIEEMYNQSKDVTVPAPADGEERDWDLYNGDYWIYKKISTQTNRVKVLVKVYSDTSESNLEAQMETLLIWHD
;
A
#
# COMPACT_ATOMS: atom_id res chain seq x y z
N MET A 1 75.28 -27.76 -29.87
CA MET A 1 73.81 -27.67 -29.69
C MET A 1 73.55 -27.29 -28.24
N LYS A 2 73.20 -26.02 -27.95
CA LYS A 2 72.94 -25.54 -26.58
C LYS A 2 71.45 -25.70 -26.27
N LEU A 3 71.13 -26.45 -25.22
CA LEU A 3 69.77 -26.60 -24.71
C LEU A 3 69.39 -25.31 -23.94
N VAL A 4 68.40 -24.59 -24.45
CA VAL A 4 67.81 -23.42 -23.78
C VAL A 4 66.84 -23.96 -22.72
N LYS A 5 67.17 -23.77 -21.44
CA LYS A 5 66.22 -24.00 -20.34
C LYS A 5 65.18 -22.87 -20.37
N SER A 6 63.91 -23.20 -20.63
CA SER A 6 62.80 -22.27 -20.34
C SER A 6 62.71 -22.12 -18.83
N LYS A 7 62.73 -20.87 -18.38
CA LYS A 7 62.60 -20.51 -16.98
C LYS A 7 61.10 -20.41 -16.72
N ASP A 8 60.52 -21.41 -16.06
CA ASP A 8 59.11 -21.40 -15.69
C ASP A 8 58.86 -20.34 -14.61
N TYR A 9 58.12 -19.29 -14.99
CA TYR A 9 57.70 -18.22 -14.09
C TYR A 9 56.44 -18.64 -13.33
N ILE A 10 56.56 -19.55 -12.37
CA ILE A 10 55.50 -19.71 -11.37
C ILE A 10 55.69 -18.58 -10.35
N SER A 11 55.14 -17.41 -10.71
CA SER A 11 54.99 -16.24 -9.85
C SER A 11 54.00 -16.58 -8.73
N ASN A 12 54.46 -16.53 -7.48
CA ASN A 12 53.67 -16.83 -6.31
C ASN A 12 52.69 -15.68 -6.00
N GLN A 13 51.47 -15.72 -6.55
CA GLN A 13 50.46 -14.65 -6.45
C GLN A 13 49.64 -14.65 -5.13
N ILE A 14 50.15 -15.24 -4.05
CA ILE A 14 49.43 -15.44 -2.78
C ILE A 14 48.91 -14.10 -2.18
N GLY A 15 49.59 -12.97 -2.42
CA GLY A 15 49.13 -11.65 -1.99
C GLY A 15 48.05 -11.01 -2.88
N MET A 16 48.01 -11.37 -4.17
CA MET A 16 47.04 -10.85 -5.13
C MET A 16 45.66 -11.51 -4.94
N THR A 17 45.63 -12.80 -4.57
CA THR A 17 44.39 -13.55 -4.32
C THR A 17 43.66 -13.10 -3.06
N LEU A 18 44.36 -12.65 -2.01
CA LEU A 18 43.71 -12.16 -0.79
C LEU A 18 42.97 -10.84 -1.03
N VAL A 19 43.58 -9.92 -1.79
CA VAL A 19 42.96 -8.63 -2.14
C VAL A 19 41.71 -8.84 -3.00
N GLU A 20 41.77 -9.77 -3.96
CA GLU A 20 40.63 -10.10 -4.82
C GLU A 20 39.44 -10.66 -4.03
N ILE A 21 39.68 -11.53 -3.04
CA ILE A 21 38.64 -12.04 -2.15
C ILE A 21 38.04 -10.89 -1.32
N LEU A 22 38.86 -9.96 -0.85
CA LEU A 22 38.42 -8.83 -0.02
C LEU A 22 37.54 -7.86 -0.84
N VAL A 23 37.97 -7.53 -2.06
CA VAL A 23 37.20 -6.69 -2.99
C VAL A 23 35.89 -7.40 -3.40
N SER A 24 35.94 -8.70 -3.67
CA SER A 24 34.75 -9.47 -4.02
C SER A 24 33.74 -9.51 -2.88
N PHE A 25 34.20 -9.71 -1.64
CA PHE A 25 33.34 -9.69 -0.46
C PHE A 25 32.77 -8.30 -0.18
N ALA A 26 33.55 -7.24 -0.42
CA ALA A 26 33.09 -5.87 -0.30
C ALA A 26 31.99 -5.57 -1.33
N ILE A 27 32.20 -5.90 -2.60
CA ILE A 27 31.21 -5.74 -3.68
C ILE A 27 29.96 -6.57 -3.37
N LEU A 28 30.13 -7.82 -2.93
CA LEU A 28 29.02 -8.69 -2.57
C LEU A 28 28.18 -8.10 -1.43
N SER A 29 28.82 -7.54 -0.39
CA SER A 29 28.13 -6.92 0.74
C SER A 29 27.33 -5.68 0.31
N ILE A 30 27.89 -4.87 -0.59
CA ILE A 30 27.20 -3.70 -1.18
C ILE A 30 25.94 -4.13 -1.91
N ILE A 31 25.97 -5.28 -2.58
CA ILE A 31 24.84 -5.80 -3.35
C ILE A 31 23.80 -6.48 -2.44
N ILE A 32 24.22 -7.27 -1.44
CA ILE A 32 23.30 -8.08 -0.61
C ILE A 32 22.37 -7.23 0.28
N ILE A 33 22.89 -6.17 0.90
CA ILE A 33 22.13 -5.32 1.83
C ILE A 33 20.85 -4.72 1.22
N PRO A 34 20.88 -4.10 0.02
CA PRO A 34 19.67 -3.57 -0.59
C PRO A 34 18.66 -4.67 -0.95
N PHE A 35 19.12 -5.85 -1.39
CA PHE A 35 18.21 -6.98 -1.67
C PHE A 35 17.46 -7.44 -0.41
N PHE A 36 18.13 -7.57 0.73
CA PHE A 36 17.45 -7.89 1.99
C PHE A 36 16.41 -6.85 2.39
N THR A 37 16.73 -5.57 2.18
CA THR A 37 15.81 -4.46 2.48
C THR A 37 14.58 -4.49 1.57
N ILE A 38 14.77 -4.79 0.28
CA ILE A 38 13.66 -4.89 -0.69
C ILE A 38 12.75 -6.07 -0.35
N LEU A 39 13.32 -7.24 -0.03
CA LEU A 39 12.54 -8.43 0.28
C LEU A 39 11.68 -8.25 1.54
N THR A 40 12.24 -7.67 2.60
CA THR A 40 11.50 -7.43 3.86
C THR A 40 10.41 -6.36 3.68
N LYS A 41 10.72 -5.27 2.97
CA LYS A 41 9.72 -4.23 2.66
C LYS A 41 8.62 -4.73 1.73
N SER A 42 8.93 -5.62 0.78
CA SER A 42 7.95 -6.17 -0.16
C SER A 42 6.80 -6.86 0.57
N ALA A 43 7.10 -7.74 1.52
CA ALA A 43 6.07 -8.43 2.30
C ALA A 43 5.16 -7.46 3.07
N PHE A 44 5.74 -6.43 3.68
CA PHE A 44 4.98 -5.39 4.37
C PHE A 44 4.09 -4.59 3.42
N VAL A 45 4.62 -4.16 2.27
CA VAL A 45 3.88 -3.40 1.26
C VAL A 45 2.74 -4.22 0.67
N ILE A 46 2.93 -5.52 0.42
CA ILE A 46 1.87 -6.40 -0.08
C ILE A 46 0.70 -6.46 0.89
N ASN A 47 0.97 -6.68 2.18
CA ASN A 47 -0.09 -6.74 3.19
C ASN A 47 -0.79 -5.38 3.35
N LYS A 48 -0.03 -4.28 3.40
CA LYS A 48 -0.62 -2.94 3.46
C LYS A 48 -1.48 -2.65 2.22
N SER A 49 -1.02 -3.05 1.04
CA SER A 49 -1.76 -2.89 -0.21
C SER A 49 -3.05 -3.70 -0.23
N ALA A 50 -3.04 -4.94 0.29
CA ALA A 50 -4.25 -5.75 0.41
C ALA A 50 -5.30 -5.03 1.27
N ASN A 51 -4.90 -4.57 2.46
CA ASN A 51 -5.81 -3.85 3.36
C ASN A 51 -6.37 -2.56 2.72
N THR A 52 -5.54 -1.81 2.00
CA THR A 52 -5.99 -0.60 1.30
C THR A 52 -6.97 -0.91 0.16
N ILE A 53 -6.74 -1.98 -0.60
CA ILE A 53 -7.65 -2.41 -1.67
C ILE A 53 -9.01 -2.82 -1.08
N ASP A 54 -9.00 -3.66 -0.05
CA ASP A 54 -10.22 -4.14 0.60
C ASP A 54 -11.01 -2.97 1.24
N ALA A 55 -10.32 -2.08 1.96
CA ALA A 55 -10.94 -0.87 2.50
C ALA A 55 -11.50 0.06 1.41
N THR A 56 -10.87 0.11 0.23
CA THR A 56 -11.37 0.88 -0.91
C THR A 56 -12.65 0.28 -1.46
N TYR A 57 -12.76 -1.05 -1.54
CA TYR A 57 -14.01 -1.71 -1.92
C TYR A 57 -15.14 -1.43 -0.92
N VAL A 58 -14.84 -1.45 0.38
CA VAL A 58 -15.81 -1.06 1.42
C VAL A 58 -16.26 0.39 1.23
N ALA A 59 -15.33 1.32 1.03
CA ALA A 59 -15.66 2.73 0.79
C ALA A 59 -16.53 2.90 -0.48
N GLN A 60 -16.17 2.20 -1.57
CA GLN A 60 -16.89 2.25 -2.83
C GLN A 60 -18.33 1.75 -2.66
N ARG A 61 -18.53 0.63 -1.95
CA ARG A 61 -19.86 0.09 -1.68
C ARG A 61 -20.76 1.10 -0.97
N VAL A 62 -20.26 1.77 0.06
CA VAL A 62 -21.02 2.82 0.79
C VAL A 62 -21.38 3.98 -0.14
N ILE A 63 -20.45 4.40 -1.00
CA ILE A 63 -20.71 5.45 -1.99
C ILE A 63 -21.77 5.01 -3.02
N GLU A 64 -21.72 3.78 -3.50
CA GLU A 64 -22.69 3.21 -4.43
C GLU A 64 -24.09 3.09 -3.80
N GLU A 65 -24.17 2.67 -2.54
CA GLU A 65 -25.41 2.64 -1.77
C GLU A 65 -26.04 4.04 -1.68
N MET A 66 -25.24 5.05 -1.31
CA MET A 66 -25.69 6.45 -1.24
C MET A 66 -26.12 6.98 -2.62
N TYR A 67 -25.38 6.62 -3.67
CA TYR A 67 -25.73 7.00 -5.04
C TYR A 67 -27.04 6.36 -5.50
N ASN A 68 -27.29 5.10 -5.15
CA ASN A 68 -28.54 4.43 -5.46
C ASN A 68 -29.71 5.07 -4.71
N GLN A 69 -29.53 5.42 -3.43
CA GLN A 69 -30.52 6.16 -2.65
C GLN A 69 -30.82 7.53 -3.27
N SER A 70 -29.81 8.26 -3.76
CA SER A 70 -30.00 9.59 -4.37
C SER A 70 -30.82 9.60 -5.67
N LYS A 71 -31.00 8.43 -6.29
CA LYS A 71 -31.83 8.24 -7.48
C LYS A 71 -33.28 7.87 -7.16
N ASP A 72 -33.54 7.43 -5.94
CA ASP A 72 -34.87 7.04 -5.52
C ASP A 72 -35.64 8.26 -5.03
N VAL A 73 -36.61 8.71 -5.81
CA VAL A 73 -37.48 9.87 -5.53
C VAL A 73 -38.33 9.70 -4.27
N THR A 74 -38.42 8.49 -3.72
CA THR A 74 -39.16 8.24 -2.48
C THR A 74 -38.29 8.40 -1.23
N VAL A 75 -36.96 8.47 -1.39
CA VAL A 75 -36.01 8.63 -0.30
C VAL A 75 -35.61 10.11 -0.22
N PRO A 76 -35.90 10.82 0.88
CA PRO A 76 -35.48 12.21 1.02
C PRO A 76 -33.97 12.33 1.20
N ALA A 77 -33.42 13.50 0.87
CA ALA A 77 -32.02 13.79 1.12
C ALA A 77 -31.62 13.53 2.58
N PRO A 78 -30.48 12.85 2.83
CA PRO A 78 -30.03 12.57 4.18
C PRO A 78 -29.65 13.87 4.91
N ALA A 79 -29.95 13.94 6.21
CA ALA A 79 -29.55 15.07 7.03
C ALA A 79 -28.03 15.16 7.19
N ASP A 80 -27.53 16.38 7.37
CA ASP A 80 -26.13 16.62 7.70
C ASP A 80 -25.75 15.93 9.00
N GLY A 81 -24.61 15.27 8.99
CA GLY A 81 -24.20 14.49 10.14
C GLY A 81 -22.98 13.64 9.88
N GLU A 82 -22.56 12.97 10.94
CA GLU A 82 -21.47 12.02 10.95
C GLU A 82 -21.99 10.73 11.55
N GLU A 83 -21.74 9.62 10.86
CA GLU A 83 -22.18 8.29 11.24
C GLU A 83 -20.98 7.36 11.27
N ARG A 84 -20.97 6.48 12.28
CA ARG A 84 -19.99 5.40 12.40
C ARG A 84 -20.72 4.09 12.26
N ASP A 85 -20.22 3.25 11.39
CA ASP A 85 -20.75 1.91 11.18
C ASP A 85 -19.61 0.89 11.14
N TRP A 86 -19.95 -0.34 11.45
CA TRP A 86 -19.08 -1.49 11.29
C TRP A 86 -19.36 -2.12 9.93
N ASP A 87 -18.32 -2.54 9.20
CA ASP A 87 -18.55 -3.25 7.94
C ASP A 87 -19.28 -4.58 8.21
N LEU A 88 -20.57 -4.63 7.89
CA LEU A 88 -21.40 -5.82 8.13
C LEU A 88 -21.08 -7.01 7.20
N TYR A 89 -20.28 -6.79 6.14
CA TYR A 89 -19.95 -7.83 5.16
C TYR A 89 -18.71 -8.64 5.56
N ASN A 90 -17.57 -7.99 5.78
CA ASN A 90 -16.35 -8.68 6.22
C ASN A 90 -16.10 -8.55 7.72
N GLY A 91 -16.65 -7.52 8.39
CA GLY A 91 -16.49 -7.34 9.83
C GLY A 91 -15.08 -6.95 10.26
N ASP A 92 -14.26 -6.42 9.35
CA ASP A 92 -12.85 -6.11 9.62
C ASP A 92 -12.56 -4.60 9.64
N TYR A 93 -13.53 -3.78 9.25
CA TYR A 93 -13.34 -2.35 9.03
C TYR A 93 -14.37 -1.48 9.75
N TRP A 94 -13.90 -0.35 10.28
CA TRP A 94 -14.73 0.74 10.74
C TRP A 94 -14.96 1.75 9.63
N ILE A 95 -16.22 2.09 9.43
CA ILE A 95 -16.66 3.03 8.41
C ILE A 95 -17.08 4.32 9.13
N TYR A 96 -16.46 5.42 8.74
CA TYR A 96 -16.87 6.77 9.12
C TYR A 96 -17.44 7.47 7.89
N LYS A 97 -18.69 7.88 7.99
CA LYS A 97 -19.43 8.58 6.93
C LYS A 97 -19.77 9.98 7.41
N LYS A 98 -19.45 10.98 6.59
CA LYS A 98 -19.81 12.38 6.83
C LYS A 98 -20.63 12.90 5.67
N ILE A 99 -21.79 13.46 5.99
CA ILE A 99 -22.76 14.01 5.06
C ILE A 99 -22.83 15.52 5.26
N SER A 100 -22.79 16.28 4.17
CA SER A 100 -22.94 17.74 4.19
C SER A 100 -23.73 18.21 2.98
N THR A 101 -24.89 18.79 3.24
CA THR A 101 -25.86 19.23 2.25
C THR A 101 -25.54 20.65 1.82
N GLN A 102 -25.49 20.84 0.51
CA GLN A 102 -25.19 22.11 -0.14
C GLN A 102 -26.29 22.39 -1.16
N THR A 103 -27.29 23.20 -0.78
CA THR A 103 -28.42 23.66 -1.61
C THR A 103 -29.20 22.57 -2.37
N ASN A 104 -28.63 21.93 -3.40
CA ASN A 104 -29.22 20.87 -4.21
C ASN A 104 -28.30 19.63 -4.37
N ARG A 105 -27.22 19.57 -3.60
CA ARG A 105 -26.20 18.53 -3.68
C ARG A 105 -25.82 18.05 -2.30
N VAL A 106 -25.60 16.75 -2.17
CA VAL A 106 -25.16 16.12 -0.93
C VAL A 106 -23.71 15.69 -1.11
N LYS A 107 -22.80 16.27 -0.33
CA LYS A 107 -21.42 15.82 -0.25
C LYS A 107 -21.33 14.66 0.73
N VAL A 108 -20.78 13.55 0.27
CA VAL A 108 -20.57 12.34 1.08
C VAL A 108 -19.07 12.05 1.14
N LEU A 109 -18.53 12.03 2.34
CA LEU A 109 -17.15 11.64 2.62
C LEU A 109 -17.18 10.32 3.41
N VAL A 110 -16.53 9.30 2.89
CA VAL A 110 -16.39 7.99 3.53
C VAL A 110 -14.93 7.77 3.85
N LYS A 111 -14.63 7.39 5.09
CA LYS A 111 -13.31 6.97 5.57
C LYS A 111 -13.42 5.58 6.15
N VAL A 112 -12.46 4.73 5.83
CA VAL A 112 -12.42 3.34 6.27
C VAL A 112 -11.15 3.10 7.06
N TYR A 113 -11.30 2.57 8.27
CA TYR A 113 -10.23 2.35 9.22
C TYR A 113 -10.13 0.86 9.57
N SER A 114 -8.89 0.36 9.71
CA SER A 114 -8.62 -1.02 10.14
C SER A 114 -8.69 -1.21 11.66
N ASP A 115 -8.93 -0.14 12.43
CA ASP A 115 -9.01 -0.19 13.90
C ASP A 115 -10.07 0.78 14.43
N THR A 116 -10.66 0.39 15.57
CA THR A 116 -11.59 1.13 16.43
C THR A 116 -11.08 2.50 16.86
N SER A 117 -9.75 2.65 16.96
CA SER A 117 -9.13 3.91 17.40
C SER A 117 -9.10 4.99 16.31
N GLU A 118 -9.56 4.69 15.09
CA GLU A 118 -9.48 5.58 13.90
C GLU A 118 -8.05 6.06 13.61
N SER A 119 -7.02 5.38 14.12
CA SER A 119 -5.62 5.76 13.95
C SER A 119 -5.07 5.38 12.57
N ASN A 120 -5.58 4.28 12.00
CA ASN A 120 -5.10 3.71 10.75
C ASN A 120 -6.16 3.89 9.65
N LEU A 121 -6.10 5.02 8.95
CA LEU A 121 -6.91 5.24 7.76
C LEU A 121 -6.38 4.35 6.62
N GLU A 122 -7.23 3.46 6.12
CA GLU A 122 -6.88 2.54 5.02
C GLU A 122 -7.39 3.05 3.68
N ALA A 123 -8.59 3.65 3.66
CA ALA A 123 -9.15 4.23 2.44
C ALA A 123 -10.03 5.45 2.74
N GLN A 124 -10.13 6.34 1.77
CA GLN A 124 -11.04 7.48 1.81
C GLN A 124 -11.62 7.74 0.42
N MET A 125 -12.93 7.93 0.34
CA MET A 125 -13.63 8.33 -0.88
C MET A 125 -14.53 9.52 -0.60
N GLU A 126 -14.61 10.42 -1.57
CA GLU A 126 -15.49 11.58 -1.50
C GLU A 126 -16.29 11.67 -2.80
N THR A 127 -17.58 11.94 -2.68
CA THR A 127 -18.45 12.20 -3.83
C THR A 127 -19.43 13.33 -3.56
N LEU A 128 -19.97 13.88 -4.63
CA LEU A 128 -21.02 14.89 -4.63
C LEU A 128 -22.21 14.35 -5.40
N LEU A 129 -23.32 14.12 -4.72
CA LEU A 129 -24.53 13.54 -5.30
C LEU A 129 -25.59 14.62 -5.51
N ILE A 130 -26.32 14.52 -6.62
CA ILE A 130 -27.56 15.29 -6.81
C ILE A 130 -28.68 14.44 -6.26
N TRP A 131 -29.40 14.94 -5.26
CA TRP A 131 -30.52 14.24 -4.67
C TRP A 131 -31.81 14.65 -5.37
N HIS A 132 -32.57 13.66 -5.84
CA HIS A 132 -33.86 13.90 -6.50
C HIS A 132 -34.95 13.83 -5.43
N ASP A 133 -35.33 14.99 -4.88
CA ASP A 133 -36.50 15.15 -4.00
C ASP A 133 -37.79 15.41 -4.80
#